data_AF-A0A653W3S2-F1
#
_entry.id   AF-A0A653W3S2-F1
#
_cell.length_a   1.000
_cell.length_b   1.000
_cell.length_c   1.000
_cell.angle_alpha   90.00
_cell.angle_beta   90.00
_cell.angle_gamma   90.00
#
_symmetry.space_group_name_H-M   'P 1'
#
loop_
_entity.id
_entity.type
_entity.pdbx_description
1 polymer ?
#
loop_
_entity_poly.entity_id
_entity_poly.type
_entity_poly.pdbx_seq_one_letter_code
_entity_poly.pdbx_strand_id
1 'polypeptide(L)'
;MPPFEDFEAATLAALEADIAPIRTEYPDVTITATVVHGSPAQKIIEASGKADLVVVGSRGDGGFSGLLLGSVSEQVVRHAKCPVLVDKPARHVSRPSAEQERIEEALASELKLD
;
A
#
# COMPACT_ATOMS: atom_id res chain seq x y z
N MET A 1 3.07 -1.16 26.20
CA MET A 1 2.60 -0.33 25.07
C MET A 1 3.48 0.90 25.05
N PRO A 2 4.28 1.13 24.01
CA PRO A 2 5.03 2.37 23.90
C PRO A 2 4.07 3.58 23.88
N PRO A 3 4.51 4.78 24.26
CA PRO A 3 3.72 5.99 24.12
C PRO A 3 3.25 6.16 22.67
N PHE A 4 2.06 6.74 22.47
CA PHE A 4 1.44 6.88 21.15
C PHE A 4 2.32 7.65 20.14
N GLU A 5 3.12 8.61 20.62
CA GLU A 5 4.05 9.39 19.80
C GLU A 5 5.14 8.52 19.14
N ASP A 6 5.63 7.49 19.83
CA ASP A 6 6.60 6.55 19.27
C ASP A 6 5.95 5.67 18.17
N PHE A 7 4.65 5.40 18.30
CA PHE A 7 3.92 4.56 17.35
C PHE A 7 3.58 5.32 16.06
N GLU A 8 3.17 6.59 16.16
CA GLU A 8 2.88 7.44 15.00
C GLU A 8 4.15 7.71 14.19
N ALA A 9 5.24 8.07 14.86
CA ALA A 9 6.53 8.29 14.20
C ALA A 9 7.06 7.02 13.51
N ALA A 10 6.98 5.87 14.18
CA ALA A 10 7.37 4.59 13.58
C ALA A 10 6.48 4.19 12.39
N THR A 11 5.17 4.42 12.49
CA THR A 11 4.22 4.14 11.41
C THR A 11 4.47 5.06 10.21
N LEU A 12 4.72 6.34 10.45
CA LEU A 12 5.04 7.31 9.40
C LEU A 12 6.36 6.95 8.73
N ALA A 13 7.39 6.55 9.50
CA ALA A 13 8.67 6.11 8.95
C ALA A 13 8.52 4.86 8.06
N ALA A 14 7.72 3.87 8.49
CA ALA A 14 7.43 2.69 7.68
C ALA A 14 6.67 3.06 6.39
N LEU A 15 5.64 3.91 6.49
CA LEU A 15 4.86 4.39 5.34
C LEU A 15 5.72 5.16 4.34
N GLU A 16 6.61 6.02 4.82
CA GLU A 16 7.54 6.77 3.97
C GLU A 16 8.56 5.84 3.28
N ALA A 17 9.03 4.79 3.95
CA ALA A 17 9.89 3.78 3.35
C ALA A 17 9.19 3.03 2.20
N ASP A 18 7.92 2.67 2.37
CA ASP A 18 7.12 1.99 1.34
C ASP A 18 6.83 2.89 0.13
N ILE A 19 6.64 4.20 0.35
CA ILE A 19 6.31 5.18 -0.69
C ILE A 19 7.55 5.70 -1.44
N ALA A 20 8.73 5.69 -0.82
CA ALA A 20 9.95 6.27 -1.40
C ALA A 20 10.31 5.74 -2.82
N PRO A 21 10.24 4.43 -3.11
CA PRO A 21 10.46 3.92 -4.46
C PRO A 21 9.41 4.45 -5.45
N ILE A 22 8.15 4.54 -5.04
CA ILE A 22 7.03 5.00 -5.88
C ILE A 22 7.21 6.48 -6.26
N ARG A 23 7.66 7.32 -5.32
CA ARG A 23 8.00 8.73 -5.62
C ARG A 23 9.09 8.85 -6.67
N THR A 24 10.05 7.92 -6.66
CA THR A 24 11.14 7.90 -7.64
C THR A 24 10.64 7.44 -9.02
N GLU A 25 9.77 6.42 -9.05
CA GLU A 25 9.19 5.87 -10.29
C GLU A 25 8.20 6.84 -10.95
N TYR A 26 7.44 7.62 -10.16
CA TYR A 26 6.41 8.54 -10.63
C TYR A 26 6.64 9.99 -10.11
N PRO A 27 7.69 10.69 -10.58
CA PRO A 27 8.08 12.00 -10.06
C PRO A 27 7.05 13.10 -10.29
N ASP A 28 6.21 12.97 -11.32
CA ASP A 28 5.17 13.94 -11.66
C ASP A 28 3.91 13.80 -10.78
N VAL A 29 3.84 12.74 -9.96
CA VAL A 29 2.72 12.50 -9.05
C VAL A 29 3.05 13.06 -7.67
N THR A 30 2.26 14.04 -7.22
CA THR A 30 2.40 14.57 -5.85
C THR A 30 1.84 13.55 -4.85
N ILE A 31 2.70 12.97 -3.99
CA ILE A 31 2.30 11.98 -2.99
C ILE A 31 2.34 12.57 -1.58
N THR A 32 1.18 12.64 -0.94
CA THR A 32 1.04 13.00 0.48
C THR A 32 0.81 11.75 1.32
N ALA A 33 1.67 11.52 2.31
CA ALA A 33 1.51 10.47 3.31
C ALA A 33 0.87 11.05 4.58
N THR A 34 -0.03 10.32 5.21
CA THR A 34 -0.67 10.76 6.46
C THR A 34 -0.97 9.55 7.35
N VAL A 35 -0.56 9.63 8.61
CA VAL A 35 -0.95 8.69 9.66
C VAL A 35 -2.08 9.33 10.45
N VAL A 36 -3.14 8.57 10.69
CA VAL A 36 -4.31 9.05 11.45
C VAL A 36 -4.70 8.01 12.49
N HIS A 37 -5.13 8.49 13.66
CA HIS A 37 -5.71 7.65 14.69
C HIS A 37 -7.22 7.48 14.52
N GLY A 38 -7.71 6.28 14.84
CA GLY A 38 -9.14 5.95 14.85
C GLY A 38 -9.47 4.69 14.06
N SER A 39 -10.76 4.51 13.77
CA SER A 39 -11.23 3.41 12.93
C SER A 39 -10.80 3.66 11.47
N PRO A 40 -10.04 2.73 10.84
CA PRO A 40 -9.58 2.91 9.46
C PRO A 40 -10.71 3.17 8.47
N ALA A 41 -11.80 2.40 8.58
CA ALA A 41 -12.96 2.54 7.69
C ALA A 41 -13.59 3.94 7.82
N GLN A 42 -13.79 4.42 9.04
CA GLN A 42 -14.38 5.75 9.27
C GLN A 42 -13.49 6.85 8.70
N LYS A 43 -12.17 6.76 8.90
CA LYS A 43 -11.22 7.77 8.38
C LYS A 43 -11.16 7.80 6.86
N ILE A 44 -11.21 6.63 6.21
CA ILE A 44 -11.26 6.57 4.74
C ILE A 44 -12.60 7.13 4.22
N ILE A 45 -13.73 6.80 4.86
CA ILE A 45 -15.06 7.32 4.49
C ILE A 45 -15.12 8.84 4.65
N GLU A 46 -14.56 9.39 5.74
CA GLU A 46 -14.45 10.83 5.95
C GLU A 46 -13.64 11.50 4.82
N ALA A 47 -12.46 10.97 4.51
CA ALA A 47 -11.57 11.48 3.47
C ALA A 47 -12.18 11.39 2.05
N SER A 48 -13.00 10.37 1.79
CA SER A 48 -13.66 10.17 0.48
C SER A 48 -14.50 11.36 0.04
N GLY A 49 -14.99 12.20 0.97
CA GLY A 49 -15.74 13.40 0.65
C GLY A 49 -14.95 14.50 -0.06
N LYS A 50 -13.63 14.36 -0.17
CA LYS A 50 -12.72 15.30 -0.85
C LYS A 50 -11.90 14.65 -1.96
N ALA A 51 -12.17 13.38 -2.28
CA ALA A 51 -11.40 12.60 -3.24
C ALA A 51 -12.25 12.26 -4.47
N ASP A 52 -11.63 12.24 -5.65
CA ASP A 52 -12.29 11.80 -6.89
C ASP A 52 -12.42 10.27 -6.98
N LEU A 53 -11.53 9.54 -6.29
CA LEU A 53 -11.50 8.08 -6.22
C LEU A 53 -10.84 7.62 -4.92
N VAL A 54 -11.40 6.59 -4.28
CA VAL A 54 -10.75 5.86 -3.18
C VAL A 54 -10.27 4.51 -3.67
N VAL A 55 -9.01 4.18 -3.38
CA VAL A 55 -8.42 2.86 -3.64
C VAL A 55 -8.18 2.15 -2.31
N VAL A 56 -8.66 0.92 -2.20
CA VAL A 56 -8.42 0.05 -1.04
C VAL A 56 -8.05 -1.35 -1.51
N GLY A 57 -7.19 -2.03 -0.74
CA GLY A 57 -6.95 -3.46 -0.96
C GLY A 57 -8.20 -4.29 -0.65
N SER A 58 -8.32 -5.47 -1.26
CA SER A 58 -9.44 -6.39 -1.02
C SER A 58 -9.43 -6.94 0.42
N ARG A 59 -8.24 -7.13 1.01
CA ARG A 59 -8.02 -7.62 2.38
C ARG A 59 -6.71 -7.03 2.94
N GLY A 60 -6.61 -6.95 4.27
CA GLY A 60 -5.36 -6.61 4.97
C GLY A 60 -4.67 -7.85 5.57
N ASP A 61 -3.67 -7.62 6.41
CA ASP A 61 -2.80 -8.67 6.97
C ASP A 61 -3.47 -9.57 8.03
N GLY A 62 -4.64 -9.17 8.53
CA GLY A 62 -5.46 -9.97 9.44
C GLY A 62 -6.83 -10.26 8.83
N GLY A 63 -7.12 -11.51 8.51
CA GLY A 63 -8.40 -11.89 7.93
C GLY A 63 -8.64 -13.41 7.88
N PHE A 64 -9.91 -13.80 7.82
CA PHE A 64 -10.32 -15.19 7.65
C PHE A 64 -10.13 -15.63 6.20
N SER A 65 -9.49 -16.78 5.99
CA SER A 65 -9.38 -17.40 4.67
C SER A 65 -10.77 -17.77 4.16
N GLY A 66 -11.21 -17.14 3.07
CA GLY A 66 -12.50 -17.42 2.41
C GLY A 66 -13.40 -16.21 2.17
N LEU A 67 -13.18 -15.07 2.84
CA LEU A 67 -13.96 -13.85 2.60
C LEU A 67 -13.44 -13.08 1.38
N LEU A 68 -14.33 -12.58 0.52
CA LEU A 68 -13.94 -11.81 -0.67
C LEU A 68 -13.39 -10.42 -0.32
N LEU A 69 -13.95 -9.78 0.71
CA LEU A 69 -13.57 -8.46 1.20
C LEU A 69 -13.22 -8.52 2.69
N GLY A 70 -12.24 -7.71 3.10
CA GLY A 70 -11.99 -7.38 4.50
C GLY A 70 -13.02 -6.39 5.05
N SER A 71 -13.13 -6.31 6.38
CA SER A 71 -14.11 -5.46 7.07
C SER A 71 -13.98 -3.97 6.71
N VAL A 72 -12.76 -3.48 6.54
CA VAL A 72 -12.50 -2.08 6.16
C VAL A 72 -12.99 -1.82 4.73
N SER A 73 -12.55 -2.65 3.77
CA SER A 73 -12.90 -2.50 2.36
C SER A 73 -14.40 -2.64 2.13
N GLU A 74 -15.07 -3.55 2.84
CA GLU A 74 -16.53 -3.67 2.80
C GLU A 74 -17.21 -2.38 3.27
N GLN A 75 -16.81 -1.81 4.41
CA GLN A 75 -17.41 -0.58 4.91
C GLN A 75 -17.16 0.61 3.98
N VAL A 76 -15.96 0.73 3.43
CA VAL A 76 -15.61 1.80 2.48
C VAL A 76 -16.45 1.71 1.22
N VAL A 77 -16.58 0.52 0.60
CA VAL A 77 -17.42 0.32 -0.60
C VAL A 77 -18.88 0.72 -0.35
N ARG A 78 -19.41 0.44 0.85
CA ARG A 78 -20.80 0.74 1.18
C ARG A 78 -21.08 2.22 1.47
N HIS A 79 -20.07 2.97 1.92
CA HIS A 79 -20.31 4.28 2.56
C HIS A 79 -19.43 5.42 2.04
N ALA A 80 -18.46 5.16 1.15
CA ALA A 80 -17.67 6.21 0.53
C ALA A 80 -18.54 7.20 -0.25
N LYS A 81 -18.10 8.45 -0.29
CA LYS A 81 -18.78 9.57 -0.96
C LYS A 81 -18.31 9.78 -2.40
N CYS A 82 -17.43 8.90 -2.89
CA CYS A 82 -16.90 8.88 -4.24
C CYS A 82 -16.72 7.43 -4.72
N PRO A 83 -16.44 7.19 -6.01
CA PRO A 83 -16.14 5.86 -6.53
C PRO A 83 -15.06 5.15 -5.72
N VAL A 84 -15.17 3.83 -5.61
CA VAL A 84 -14.22 2.97 -4.89
C VAL A 84 -13.66 1.92 -5.83
N LEU A 85 -12.34 1.89 -5.99
CA LEU A 85 -11.62 0.80 -6.62
C LEU A 85 -11.09 -0.14 -5.55
N VAL A 86 -11.54 -1.39 -5.61
CA VAL A 86 -11.03 -2.45 -4.74
C VAL A 86 -9.99 -3.24 -5.50
N ASP A 87 -8.73 -3.09 -5.10
CA ASP A 87 -7.65 -3.86 -5.68
C ASP A 87 -7.56 -5.25 -5.04
N LYS A 88 -7.71 -6.30 -5.85
CA LYS A 88 -7.45 -7.66 -5.42
C LYS A 88 -6.06 -7.99 -5.93
N PRO A 89 -5.08 -8.25 -5.06
CA PRO A 89 -3.80 -8.68 -5.57
C PRO A 89 -4.04 -9.98 -6.34
N ALA A 90 -3.86 -9.94 -7.66
CA ALA A 90 -3.20 -11.06 -8.32
C ALA A 90 -1.95 -11.31 -7.47
N ARG A 91 -1.65 -12.56 -7.10
CA ARG A 91 -0.39 -12.92 -6.41
C ARG A 91 0.66 -11.92 -6.84
N HIS A 92 1.14 -11.11 -5.90
CA HIS A 92 2.09 -10.06 -6.20
C HIS A 92 3.18 -10.74 -7.03
N VAL A 93 3.21 -10.48 -8.34
CA VAL A 93 4.42 -10.74 -9.11
C VAL A 93 5.28 -9.65 -8.54
N SER A 94 6.05 -9.99 -7.51
CA SER A 94 7.15 -9.15 -7.07
C SER A 94 7.86 -8.80 -8.37
N ARG A 95 7.81 -7.53 -8.79
CA ARG A 95 8.84 -7.07 -9.71
C ARG A 95 10.14 -7.43 -9.00
N PRO A 96 11.08 -8.10 -9.66
CA PRO A 96 12.34 -8.41 -9.02
C PRO A 96 12.83 -7.10 -8.38
N SER A 97 13.12 -7.15 -7.08
CA SER A 97 13.71 -5.99 -6.42
C SER A 97 14.92 -5.56 -7.26
N ALA A 98 15.26 -4.27 -7.25
CA ALA A 98 16.48 -3.82 -7.94
C ALA A 98 17.73 -4.62 -7.51
N GLU A 99 17.68 -5.30 -6.35
CA GLU A 99 18.67 -6.29 -5.94
C GLU A 99 18.60 -7.62 -6.71
N GLN A 100 17.40 -8.15 -6.97
CA GLN A 100 17.18 -9.34 -7.80
C GLN A 100 17.54 -9.08 -9.28
N GLU A 101 17.21 -7.89 -9.82
CA GLU A 101 17.67 -7.50 -11.17
C GLU A 101 19.20 -7.43 -11.25
N ARG A 102 19.87 -6.87 -10.24
CA ARG A 102 21.35 -6.85 -10.17
C ARG A 102 21.96 -8.25 -10.04
N ILE A 103 21.31 -9.16 -9.30
CA ILE A 103 21.77 -10.54 -9.14
C ILE A 103 21.60 -11.30 -10.46
N GLU A 104 20.47 -11.13 -11.15
CA GLU A 104 20.23 -11.74 -12.46
C GLU A 104 21.14 -11.17 -13.55
N GLU A 105 21.42 -9.87 -13.52
CA GLU A 105 22.35 -9.22 -14.45
C GLU A 105 23.81 -9.66 -14.19
N ALA A 106 24.19 -9.84 -12.92
CA ALA A 106 25.49 -10.41 -12.55
C ALA A 106 25.62 -11.89 -12.98
N LEU A 107 24.59 -12.70 -12.75
CA LEU A 107 24.56 -14.11 -13.20
C LEU A 107 24.56 -14.23 -14.73
N ALA A 108 23.85 -13.35 -15.44
CA ALA A 108 23.83 -13.30 -16.90
C ALA A 108 25.16 -12.79 -17.50
N SER A 109 25.94 -12.02 -16.73
CA SER A 109 27.30 -11.61 -17.10
C SER A 109 28.31 -12.75 -16.90
N GLU A 110 28.17 -13.56 -15.85
CA GLU A 110 29.06 -14.72 -15.62
C GLU A 110 28.81 -15.87 -16.61
N LEU A 111 27.55 -16.08 -17.03
CA LEU A 111 27.19 -17.09 -18.04
C LEU A 111 27.57 -16.73 -19.49
N LYS A 112 28.07 -15.51 -19.74
CA LYS A 112 28.50 -15.04 -21.07
C LYS A 112 30.01 -15.09 -21.30
N LEU A 113 30.78 -15.71 -20.39
CA LEU A 113 32.21 -15.88 -20.56
C LEU A 113 32.59 -17.36 -20.74
N ASP A 114 32.23 -17.91 -21.89
CA ASP A 114 32.86 -19.09 -22.52
C ASP A 114 32.99 -18.83 -24.03
#